data_AF-A0A9R1W8F4-F1
#
_entry.id   AF-A0A9R1W8F4-F1
#
_cell.length_a   1.000
_cell.length_b   1.000
_cell.length_c   1.000
_cell.angle_alpha   90.00
_cell.angle_beta   90.00
_cell.angle_gamma   90.00
#
_symmetry.space_group_name_H-M   'P 1'
#
loop_
_entity.id
_entity.type
_entity.pdbx_description
1 polymer ?
#
loop_
_entity_poly.entity_id
_entity_poly.type
_entity_poly.pdbx_seq_one_letter_code
_entity_poly.pdbx_strand_id
1 'polypeptide(L)'
;MFVVVAKDGNNLSFPVAFGMVVENNLVSCTWFLMRLKEIIGHGREVSFISNMDDVVSSCIDDVFTDSYHGYTCNSVHKYLCTRVGHGRSLETLLWITLKAYTRSIFEQSFARLSRDAREVLTDIGHPKWARAYFPIIRWNVLGMEVPQFFSVLSLNQRNVPIITLIEGIDLNGHTCSCGKWRSLDIACGHAITSTRHSNMHDLVDMVQVFYHADVFKLVYQTQTIHPVSPPSEWEIPDP
;
A
#
# COMPACT_ATOMS: atom_id res chain seq x y z
N MET A 1 -7.29 4.26 -7.52
CA MET A 1 -7.50 4.15 -6.06
C MET A 1 -6.15 4.00 -5.41
N PHE A 2 -5.84 4.82 -4.41
CA PHE A 2 -4.67 4.69 -3.56
C PHE A 2 -5.08 4.16 -2.19
N VAL A 3 -4.24 3.32 -1.58
CA VAL A 3 -4.48 2.75 -0.25
C VAL A 3 -3.16 2.76 0.51
N VAL A 4 -3.18 3.25 1.75
CA VAL A 4 -2.08 3.14 2.70
C VAL A 4 -2.51 2.23 3.83
N VAL A 5 -1.66 1.26 4.11
CA VAL A 5 -1.83 0.26 5.17
C VAL A 5 -0.60 0.34 6.04
N ALA A 6 -0.80 0.30 7.35
CA ALA A 6 0.28 0.18 8.32
C ALA A 6 0.19 -1.18 9.01
N LYS A 7 1.28 -1.59 9.66
CA LYS A 7 1.32 -2.77 10.52
C LYS A 7 1.46 -2.34 11.97
N ASP A 8 0.70 -2.99 12.85
CA ASP A 8 0.85 -2.83 14.29
C ASP A 8 1.95 -3.76 14.85
N GLY A 9 2.19 -3.69 16.16
CA GLY A 9 3.16 -4.55 16.86
C GLY A 9 2.82 -6.04 16.81
N ASN A 10 1.58 -6.40 16.46
CA ASN A 10 1.12 -7.78 16.29
C ASN A 10 1.23 -8.24 14.82
N ASN A 11 1.91 -7.47 13.96
CA ASN A 11 2.07 -7.73 12.54
C ASN A 11 0.73 -7.76 11.77
N LEU A 12 -0.34 -7.22 12.36
CA LEU A 12 -1.65 -7.08 11.73
C LEU A 12 -1.67 -5.83 10.86
N SER A 13 -2.18 -6.00 9.63
CA SER A 13 -2.34 -4.92 8.67
C SER A 13 -3.62 -4.14 8.97
N PHE A 14 -3.51 -2.83 9.20
CA PHE A 14 -4.65 -1.94 9.40
C PHE A 14 -4.65 -0.80 8.37
N PRO A 15 -5.81 -0.44 7.79
CA PRO A 15 -5.89 0.66 6.84
C PRO A 15 -5.70 1.99 7.55
N VAL A 16 -4.81 2.83 7.00
CA VAL A 16 -4.56 4.19 7.49
C VAL A 16 -5.38 5.19 6.68
N ALA A 17 -5.36 5.07 5.36
CA ALA A 17 -6.08 5.96 4.46
C ALA A 17 -6.35 5.28 3.12
N PHE A 18 -7.43 5.70 2.44
CA PHE A 18 -7.68 5.34 1.05
C PHE A 18 -8.19 6.56 0.29
N GLY A 19 -7.91 6.60 -1.01
CA GLY A 19 -8.28 7.70 -1.90
C GLY A 19 -8.83 7.17 -3.21
N MET A 20 -10.07 7.53 -3.53
CA MET A 20 -10.65 7.29 -4.85
C MET A 20 -10.21 8.41 -5.80
N VAL A 21 -9.42 8.04 -6.81
CA VAL A 21 -8.88 8.95 -7.81
C VAL A 21 -9.23 8.44 -9.19
N VAL A 22 -9.35 9.37 -10.15
CA VAL A 22 -9.68 9.06 -11.54
C VAL A 22 -8.57 8.22 -12.17
N GLU A 23 -7.31 8.59 -11.94
CA GLU A 23 -6.14 7.91 -12.50
C GLU A 23 -4.95 7.90 -11.53
N ASN A 24 -4.02 6.97 -11.78
CA ASN A 24 -2.72 6.95 -11.12
C ASN A 24 -1.75 7.87 -11.88
N ASN A 25 -1.75 9.16 -11.53
CA ASN A 25 -0.85 10.17 -12.08
C ASN A 25 -0.26 11.04 -10.97
N LEU A 26 0.78 11.83 -11.30
CA LEU A 26 1.50 12.64 -10.32
C LEU A 26 0.57 13.60 -9.55
N VAL A 27 -0.40 14.21 -10.22
CA VAL A 27 -1.35 15.14 -9.59
C VAL A 27 -2.21 14.42 -8.55
N SER A 28 -2.81 13.29 -8.93
CA SER A 28 -3.70 12.52 -8.06
C SER A 28 -2.96 11.88 -6.89
N CYS A 29 -1.74 11.39 -7.13
CA CYS A 29 -0.90 10.79 -6.12
C CYS A 29 -0.39 11.84 -5.12
N THR A 30 0.11 12.98 -5.61
CA THR A 30 0.54 14.11 -4.78
C THR A 30 -0.61 14.59 -3.90
N TRP A 31 -1.80 14.81 -4.47
CA TRP A 31 -2.97 15.20 -3.69
C TRP A 31 -3.27 14.22 -2.55
N PHE A 32 -3.27 12.91 -2.85
CA PHE A 32 -3.54 11.88 -1.84
C PHE A 32 -2.49 11.87 -0.74
N LEU A 33 -1.20 11.96 -1.09
CA LEU A 33 -0.10 11.99 -0.12
C LEU A 33 -0.09 13.26 0.71
N MET A 34 -0.47 14.42 0.16
CA MET A 34 -0.64 15.65 0.93
C MET A 34 -1.72 15.50 2.00
N ARG A 35 -2.88 14.90 1.65
CA ARG A 35 -3.94 14.60 2.63
C ARG A 35 -3.46 13.61 3.68
N LEU A 36 -2.70 12.60 3.29
CA LEU A 36 -2.11 11.66 4.22
C LEU A 36 -1.13 12.35 5.19
N LYS A 37 -0.33 13.30 4.71
CA LYS A 37 0.62 14.07 5.55
C LYS A 37 -0.10 14.90 6.60
N GLU A 38 -1.25 15.51 6.26
CA GLU A 38 -2.11 16.21 7.21
C GLU A 38 -2.61 15.27 8.33
N ILE A 39 -2.99 14.03 7.99
CA ILE A 39 -3.49 13.03 8.95
C ILE A 39 -2.38 12.50 9.87
N ILE A 40 -1.20 12.20 9.30
CA ILE A 40 -0.05 11.70 10.07
C ILE A 40 0.47 12.76 11.03
N GLY A 41 0.39 14.04 10.62
CA GLY A 41 0.94 15.17 11.36
C GLY A 41 2.44 15.40 11.10
N HIS A 42 2.98 16.43 11.73
CA HIS A 42 4.39 16.83 11.58
C HIS A 42 5.28 16.22 12.67
N GLY A 43 6.57 16.00 12.37
CA GLY A 43 7.58 15.59 13.34
C GLY A 43 7.61 14.10 13.69
N ARG A 44 6.85 13.25 12.98
CA ARG A 44 6.93 11.80 13.11
C ARG A 44 7.86 11.21 12.05
N GLU A 45 8.80 10.37 12.47
CA GLU A 45 9.59 9.58 11.54
C GLU A 45 8.68 8.52 10.89
N VAL A 46 8.61 8.54 9.57
CA VAL A 46 7.78 7.60 8.78
C VAL A 46 8.61 6.95 7.71
N SER A 47 8.25 5.72 7.35
CA SER A 47 8.85 4.99 6.25
C SER A 47 7.79 4.37 5.36
N PHE A 48 7.98 4.52 4.05
CA PHE A 48 7.08 4.01 3.05
C PHE A 48 7.69 2.81 2.34
N ILE A 49 6.91 1.73 2.21
CA ILE A 49 7.24 0.58 1.36
C ILE A 49 6.23 0.52 0.23
N SER A 50 6.64 0.80 -1.00
CA SER A 50 5.77 0.82 -2.19
C SER A 50 6.06 -0.35 -3.15
N ASN A 51 5.27 -0.43 -4.22
CA ASN A 51 5.32 -1.49 -5.22
C ASN A 51 6.24 -1.21 -6.43
N MET A 52 7.23 -0.31 -6.32
CA MET A 52 8.07 0.15 -7.46
C MET A 52 7.26 0.83 -8.57
N ASP A 53 6.19 1.54 -8.21
CA ASP A 53 5.49 2.41 -9.15
C ASP A 53 6.20 3.77 -9.20
N ASP A 54 6.58 4.22 -10.40
CA ASP A 54 7.38 5.44 -10.58
C ASP A 54 6.63 6.70 -10.12
N VAL A 55 5.32 6.76 -10.38
CA VAL A 55 4.46 7.88 -9.96
C VAL A 55 4.41 7.94 -8.44
N VAL A 56 4.14 6.81 -7.80
CA VAL A 56 4.09 6.73 -6.33
C VAL A 56 5.44 7.05 -5.71
N SER A 57 6.53 6.56 -6.30
CA SER A 57 7.89 6.80 -5.80
C SER A 57 8.24 8.29 -5.85
N SER A 58 8.03 8.94 -7.00
CA SER A 58 8.25 10.38 -7.16
C SER A 58 7.42 11.18 -6.16
N CYS A 59 6.13 10.88 -6.04
CA CYS A 59 5.27 11.65 -5.14
C CYS A 59 5.60 11.44 -3.64
N ILE A 60 6.10 10.26 -3.25
CA ILE A 60 6.60 10.05 -1.88
C ILE A 60 7.85 10.91 -1.65
N ASP A 61 8.81 10.86 -2.57
CA ASP A 61 10.06 11.61 -2.44
C ASP A 61 9.79 13.13 -2.43
N ASP A 62 8.77 13.61 -3.17
CA ASP A 62 8.38 15.03 -3.22
C ASP A 62 7.58 15.49 -1.97
N VAL A 63 6.63 14.67 -1.49
CA VAL A 63 5.72 15.08 -0.39
C VAL A 63 6.30 14.76 0.99
N PHE A 64 7.03 13.66 1.10
CA PHE A 64 7.63 13.16 2.34
C PHE A 64 9.16 13.13 2.23
N THR A 65 9.76 14.30 1.98
CA THR A 65 11.21 14.50 1.82
C THR A 65 12.06 13.93 2.96
N ASP A 66 11.51 13.89 4.16
CA ASP A 66 12.22 13.47 5.37
C ASP A 66 11.92 12.00 5.73
N SER A 67 11.19 11.28 4.86
CA SER A 67 10.85 9.87 5.07
C SER A 67 11.84 8.94 4.40
N TYR A 68 11.94 7.71 4.92
CA TYR A 68 12.63 6.66 4.20
C TYR A 68 11.67 5.95 3.25
N HIS A 69 12.13 5.69 2.04
CA HIS A 69 11.33 5.01 1.03
C HIS A 69 12.02 3.74 0.56
N GLY A 70 11.26 2.66 0.43
CA GLY A 70 11.71 1.39 -0.11
C GLY A 70 10.64 0.65 -0.90
N TYR A 71 11.03 -0.49 -1.43
CA TYR A 71 10.23 -1.30 -2.34
C TYR A 71 9.99 -2.67 -1.79
N THR A 72 8.76 -3.19 -1.92
CA THR A 72 8.47 -4.55 -1.48
C THR A 72 9.35 -5.60 -2.15
N CYS A 73 9.66 -6.65 -1.41
CA CYS A 73 10.44 -7.78 -1.93
C CYS A 73 9.74 -8.42 -3.14
N ASN A 74 8.41 -8.47 -3.13
CA ASN A 74 7.62 -8.98 -4.25
C ASN A 74 7.78 -8.14 -5.52
N SER A 75 7.77 -6.81 -5.42
CA SER A 75 7.99 -5.94 -6.58
C SER A 75 9.40 -6.07 -7.13
N VAL A 76 10.41 -6.13 -6.25
CA VAL A 76 11.80 -6.30 -6.65
C VAL A 76 12.02 -7.66 -7.33
N HIS A 77 11.42 -8.72 -6.78
CA HIS A 77 11.42 -10.05 -7.41
C HIS A 77 10.79 -10.02 -8.80
N LYS A 78 9.59 -9.44 -8.95
CA LYS A 78 8.92 -9.32 -10.25
C LYS A 78 9.77 -8.53 -11.24
N TYR A 79 10.30 -7.38 -10.82
CA TYR A 79 11.14 -6.52 -11.64
C TYR A 79 12.40 -7.26 -12.12
N LEU A 80 13.08 -7.98 -11.22
CA LEU A 80 14.25 -8.77 -11.56
C LEU A 80 13.91 -9.88 -12.56
N CYS A 81 12.85 -10.64 -12.31
CA CYS A 81 12.44 -11.74 -13.19
C CYS A 81 12.04 -11.26 -14.59
N THR A 82 11.49 -10.04 -14.73
CA THR A 82 11.22 -9.43 -16.03
C THR A 82 12.50 -9.09 -16.80
N ARG A 83 13.62 -8.82 -16.12
CA ARG A 83 14.91 -8.43 -16.73
C ARG A 83 15.85 -9.61 -16.99
N VAL A 84 15.93 -10.54 -16.04
CA VAL A 84 16.92 -11.63 -16.01
C VAL A 84 16.28 -12.99 -16.25
N GLY A 85 14.95 -13.08 -16.23
CA GLY A 85 14.20 -14.31 -16.37
C GLY A 85 13.94 -15.03 -15.03
N HIS A 86 13.23 -16.15 -15.12
CA HIS A 86 12.84 -16.96 -13.97
C HIS A 86 13.82 -18.11 -13.73
N GLY A 87 14.00 -18.49 -12.46
CA GLY A 87 14.83 -19.63 -12.11
C GLY A 87 14.85 -19.93 -10.62
N ARG A 88 14.59 -21.18 -10.24
CA ARG A 88 14.47 -21.59 -8.83
C ARG A 88 15.69 -21.21 -7.98
N SER A 89 16.89 -21.40 -8.52
CA SER A 89 18.13 -21.03 -7.84
C SER A 89 18.27 -19.52 -7.66
N LEU A 90 17.98 -18.75 -8.71
CA LEU A 90 17.99 -17.27 -8.68
C LEU A 90 17.00 -16.75 -7.64
N GLU A 91 15.75 -17.21 -7.70
CA GLU A 91 14.69 -16.76 -6.79
C GLU A 91 15.03 -17.10 -5.34
N THR A 92 15.56 -18.30 -5.08
CA THR A 92 15.99 -18.70 -3.73
C THR A 92 17.08 -17.78 -3.19
N LEU A 93 18.12 -17.53 -3.99
CA LEU A 93 19.22 -16.63 -3.60
C LEU A 93 18.74 -15.19 -3.43
N LEU A 94 17.83 -14.72 -4.30
CA LEU A 94 17.24 -13.41 -4.20
C LEU A 94 16.47 -13.25 -2.89
N TRP A 95 15.64 -14.23 -2.51
CA TRP A 95 14.88 -14.18 -1.27
C TRP A 95 15.76 -14.17 -0.03
N ILE A 96 16.86 -14.92 -0.02
CA ILE A 96 17.86 -14.87 1.05
C ILE A 96 18.47 -13.46 1.12
N THR A 97 18.83 -12.89 -0.02
CA THR A 97 19.48 -11.58 -0.11
C THR A 97 18.54 -10.44 0.32
N LEU A 98 17.30 -10.45 -0.15
CA LEU A 98 16.26 -9.48 0.24
C LEU A 98 16.02 -9.47 1.76
N LYS A 99 16.01 -10.66 2.37
CA LYS A 99 15.66 -10.88 3.78
C LYS A 99 16.85 -10.86 4.73
N ALA A 100 18.07 -10.71 4.22
CA ALA A 100 19.28 -10.73 5.02
C ALA A 100 19.22 -9.68 6.13
N TYR A 101 19.48 -10.11 7.36
CA TYR A 101 19.46 -9.24 8.55
C TYR A 101 20.78 -8.48 8.73
N THR A 102 21.89 -9.06 8.29
CA THR A 102 23.24 -8.48 8.44
C THR A 102 23.86 -8.25 7.07
N ARG A 103 24.77 -7.26 7.01
CA ARG A 103 25.53 -6.96 5.78
C ARG A 103 26.37 -8.15 5.33
N SER A 104 26.95 -8.91 6.27
CA SER A 104 27.73 -10.11 5.95
C SER A 104 26.90 -11.18 5.24
N ILE A 105 25.70 -11.51 5.75
CA ILE A 105 24.81 -12.48 5.09
C ILE A 105 24.39 -11.97 3.72
N PHE A 106 24.06 -10.67 3.64
CA PHE A 106 23.70 -10.03 2.38
C PHE A 106 24.82 -10.15 1.34
N GLU A 107 26.05 -9.79 1.67
CA GLU A 107 27.18 -9.80 0.74
C GLU A 107 27.47 -11.21 0.25
N GLN A 108 27.42 -12.21 1.14
CA GLN A 108 27.61 -13.61 0.78
C GLN A 108 26.52 -14.11 -0.18
N SER A 109 25.25 -13.81 0.09
CA SER A 109 24.16 -14.24 -0.79
C SER A 109 24.11 -13.45 -2.09
N PHE A 110 24.41 -12.15 -2.04
CA PHE A 110 24.46 -11.26 -3.20
C PHE A 110 25.57 -11.68 -4.17
N ALA A 111 26.77 -12.00 -3.67
CA ALA A 111 27.89 -12.47 -4.48
C ALA A 111 27.60 -13.77 -5.25
N ARG A 112 26.67 -14.59 -4.75
CA ARG A 112 26.24 -15.85 -5.40
C ARG A 112 25.21 -15.64 -6.51
N LEU A 113 24.62 -14.45 -6.62
CA LEU A 113 23.71 -14.12 -7.72
C LEU A 113 24.47 -14.00 -9.04
N SER A 114 23.78 -14.27 -10.15
CA SER A 114 24.32 -14.04 -11.49
C SER A 114 24.75 -12.58 -11.66
N ARG A 115 25.70 -12.34 -12.57
CA ARG A 115 26.19 -10.99 -12.84
C ARG A 115 25.06 -10.05 -13.24
N ASP A 116 24.21 -10.47 -14.18
CA ASP A 116 23.08 -9.67 -14.67
C ASP A 116 22.11 -9.33 -13.54
N ALA A 117 21.83 -10.27 -12.63
CA ALA A 117 20.98 -10.00 -11.47
C ALA A 117 21.59 -8.98 -10.52
N ARG A 118 22.90 -9.06 -10.26
CA ARG A 118 23.61 -8.08 -9.42
C ARG A 118 23.62 -6.70 -10.05
N GLU A 119 23.84 -6.58 -11.35
CA GLU A 119 23.83 -5.29 -12.06
C GLU A 119 22.46 -4.61 -11.93
N VAL A 120 21.37 -5.33 -12.21
CA VAL A 120 19.99 -4.81 -12.07
C VAL A 120 19.69 -4.40 -10.62
N LEU A 121 20.07 -5.22 -9.64
CA LEU A 121 19.79 -4.93 -8.22
C LEU A 121 20.63 -3.77 -7.67
N THR A 122 21.83 -3.57 -8.21
CA THR A 122 22.70 -2.44 -7.84
C THR A 122 22.11 -1.13 -8.36
N ASP A 123 21.56 -1.13 -9.58
CA ASP A 123 20.92 0.03 -10.21
C ASP A 123 19.72 0.57 -9.41
N ILE A 124 18.92 -0.34 -8.82
CA ILE A 124 17.81 0.04 -7.92
C ILE A 124 18.32 0.73 -6.63
N GLY A 125 19.55 0.44 -6.21
CA GLY A 125 20.13 0.90 -4.95
C GLY A 125 19.76 0.02 -3.76
N HIS A 126 20.76 -0.55 -3.09
CA HIS A 126 20.56 -1.47 -1.97
C HIS A 126 19.62 -0.94 -0.87
N PRO A 127 19.70 0.33 -0.43
CA PRO A 127 18.81 0.84 0.61
C PRO A 127 17.32 0.81 0.24
N LYS A 128 16.95 0.83 -1.06
CA LYS A 128 15.54 0.78 -1.45
C LYS A 128 14.93 -0.61 -1.24
N TRP A 129 15.70 -1.70 -1.30
CA TRP A 129 15.14 -3.06 -1.33
C TRP A 129 15.73 -4.03 -0.31
N ALA A 130 16.99 -3.87 0.07
CA ALA A 130 17.70 -4.79 0.94
C ALA A 130 17.45 -4.45 2.41
N ARG A 131 16.96 -5.40 3.19
CA ARG A 131 16.72 -5.19 4.62
C ARG A 131 17.99 -4.77 5.37
N ALA A 132 19.12 -5.40 5.09
CA ALA A 132 20.41 -5.11 5.72
C ALA A 132 20.94 -3.68 5.46
N TYR A 133 20.41 -2.98 4.45
CA TYR A 133 20.81 -1.63 4.06
C TYR A 133 19.70 -0.60 4.25
N PHE A 134 18.49 -1.01 4.68
CA PHE A 134 17.42 -0.07 4.95
C PHE A 134 17.80 0.79 6.18
N PRO A 135 17.64 2.12 6.15
CA PRO A 135 18.13 3.00 7.21
C PRO A 135 17.51 2.74 8.60
N ILE A 136 16.30 2.20 8.64
CA ILE A 136 15.58 1.87 9.88
C ILE A 136 15.14 0.40 9.91
N ILE A 137 14.60 -0.04 11.06
CA ILE A 137 14.05 -1.38 11.22
C ILE A 137 12.80 -1.52 10.32
N ARG A 138 12.93 -2.32 9.26
CA ARG A 138 11.87 -2.57 8.26
C ARG A 138 10.74 -3.51 8.75
N TRP A 139 10.73 -3.88 10.03
CA TRP A 139 9.70 -4.70 10.72
C TRP A 139 9.14 -5.90 9.94
N ASN A 140 10.00 -6.58 9.17
CA ASN A 140 9.61 -7.71 8.32
C ASN A 140 8.46 -7.41 7.32
N VAL A 141 8.32 -6.15 6.89
CA VAL A 141 7.42 -5.76 5.80
C VAL A 141 8.03 -6.20 4.46
N LEU A 142 7.76 -7.45 4.13
CA LEU A 142 8.27 -8.14 2.93
C LEU A 142 7.36 -7.93 1.71
N GLY A 143 6.09 -7.64 1.92
CA GLY A 143 5.09 -7.41 0.89
C GLY A 143 4.02 -6.43 1.36
N MET A 144 3.29 -5.86 0.40
CA MET A 144 2.05 -5.16 0.70
C MET A 144 0.94 -6.20 0.73
N GLU A 145 0.37 -6.45 1.89
CA GLU A 145 -0.91 -7.13 2.00
C GLU A 145 -1.99 -6.05 2.00
N VAL A 146 -2.69 -5.93 0.87
CA VAL A 146 -3.89 -5.10 0.80
C VAL A 146 -5.00 -5.89 1.49
N PRO A 147 -5.60 -5.42 2.60
CA PRO A 147 -6.67 -6.13 3.28
C PRO A 147 -7.74 -6.56 2.29
N GLN A 148 -8.28 -7.77 2.45
CA GLN A 148 -9.17 -8.40 1.46
C GLN A 148 -10.35 -7.51 1.08
N PHE A 149 -10.82 -6.69 2.02
CA PHE A 149 -11.78 -5.62 1.81
C PHE A 149 -11.43 -4.69 0.63
N PHE A 150 -10.18 -4.22 0.51
CA PHE A 150 -9.73 -3.35 -0.58
C PHE A 150 -9.42 -4.10 -1.89
N SER A 151 -9.23 -5.42 -1.82
CA SER A 151 -9.00 -6.23 -3.03
C SER A 151 -10.23 -6.25 -3.95
N VAL A 152 -11.43 -6.24 -3.37
CA VAL A 152 -12.71 -6.19 -4.10
C VAL A 152 -12.93 -4.81 -4.76
N LEU A 153 -12.45 -3.73 -4.13
CA LEU A 153 -12.47 -2.40 -4.73
C LEU A 153 -11.57 -2.32 -5.98
N SER A 154 -10.46 -3.07 -5.98
CA SER A 154 -9.44 -3.09 -7.06
C SER A 154 -9.80 -3.94 -8.28
N LEU A 155 -10.75 -4.88 -8.17
CA LEU A 155 -11.13 -5.73 -9.30
C LEU A 155 -11.92 -4.94 -10.35
N ASN A 156 -11.34 -4.84 -11.55
CA ASN A 156 -11.84 -4.12 -12.72
C ASN A 156 -13.31 -4.43 -13.06
N GLN A 157 -14.11 -3.39 -13.26
CA GLN A 157 -15.29 -3.43 -14.14
C GLN A 157 -15.11 -2.42 -15.27
N ARG A 158 -14.11 -2.66 -16.14
CA ARG A 158 -13.83 -1.75 -17.27
C ARG A 158 -14.72 -1.98 -18.50
N ASN A 159 -15.62 -2.97 -18.53
CA ASN A 159 -16.37 -3.32 -19.75
C ASN A 159 -17.84 -3.67 -19.46
N VAL A 160 -18.66 -2.70 -19.06
CA VAL A 160 -20.13 -2.86 -19.07
C VAL A 160 -20.76 -1.70 -19.86
N PRO A 161 -21.70 -1.95 -20.79
CA PRO A 161 -22.35 -0.89 -21.55
C PRO A 161 -23.02 0.14 -20.62
N ILE A 162 -22.89 1.44 -20.93
CA ILE A 162 -23.47 2.56 -20.16
C ILE A 162 -24.97 2.38 -19.87
N ILE A 163 -25.70 1.81 -20.82
CA ILE A 163 -27.14 1.50 -20.68
C ILE A 163 -27.41 0.45 -19.60
N THR A 164 -26.60 -0.60 -19.50
CA THR A 164 -26.70 -1.62 -18.43
C THR A 164 -26.28 -1.07 -17.05
N LEU A 165 -25.51 0.02 -17.03
CA LEU A 165 -25.12 0.73 -15.81
C LEU A 165 -26.26 1.61 -15.28
N ILE A 166 -27.01 2.30 -16.14
CA ILE A 166 -28.11 3.19 -15.71
C ILE A 166 -29.31 2.38 -15.17
N GLU A 167 -29.69 1.28 -15.82
CA GLU A 167 -30.82 0.45 -15.39
C GLU A 167 -30.48 -0.44 -14.17
N GLY A 168 -29.20 -0.60 -13.85
CA GLY A 168 -28.72 -1.48 -12.79
C GLY A 168 -28.33 -0.80 -11.49
N ILE A 169 -28.51 0.52 -11.35
CA ILE A 169 -28.12 1.28 -10.14
C ILE A 169 -29.36 1.76 -9.40
N ASP A 170 -29.51 1.32 -8.16
CA ASP A 170 -30.47 1.87 -7.22
C ASP A 170 -29.70 2.65 -6.14
N LEU A 171 -29.72 3.98 -6.28
CA LEU A 171 -29.07 4.89 -5.35
C LEU A 171 -29.74 4.90 -3.97
N ASN A 172 -31.04 4.63 -3.89
CA ASN A 172 -31.77 4.65 -2.62
C ASN A 172 -31.62 3.31 -1.88
N GLY A 173 -31.58 2.21 -2.62
CA GLY A 173 -31.34 0.88 -2.08
C GLY A 173 -29.87 0.54 -1.85
N HIS A 174 -28.94 1.46 -2.15
CA HIS A 174 -27.49 1.22 -2.11
C HIS A 174 -27.08 -0.05 -2.88
N THR A 175 -27.69 -0.27 -4.05
CA THR A 175 -27.39 -1.43 -4.89
C THR A 175 -26.92 -1.05 -6.27
N CYS A 176 -26.07 -1.91 -6.82
CA CYS A 176 -25.66 -1.83 -8.21
C CYS A 176 -25.53 -3.25 -8.76
N SER A 177 -25.93 -3.44 -10.03
CA SER A 177 -25.81 -4.68 -10.79
C SER A 177 -24.36 -5.20 -10.86
N CYS A 178 -23.37 -4.33 -10.67
CA CYS A 178 -21.97 -4.74 -10.52
C CYS A 178 -21.69 -5.56 -9.25
N GLY A 179 -22.64 -5.64 -8.31
CA GLY A 179 -22.53 -6.34 -7.03
C GLY A 179 -21.68 -5.63 -5.98
N LYS A 180 -20.77 -4.71 -6.37
CA LYS A 180 -19.81 -4.09 -5.45
C LYS A 180 -20.45 -3.34 -4.29
N TRP A 181 -21.51 -2.56 -4.55
CA TRP A 181 -22.14 -1.79 -3.48
C TRP A 181 -22.75 -2.70 -2.41
N ARG A 182 -23.39 -3.79 -2.83
CA ARG A 182 -23.92 -4.80 -1.91
C ARG A 182 -22.83 -5.58 -1.18
N SER A 183 -21.71 -5.87 -1.83
CA SER A 183 -20.64 -6.67 -1.23
C SER A 183 -19.71 -5.89 -0.30
N LEU A 184 -19.59 -4.58 -0.50
CA LEU A 184 -18.63 -3.75 0.19
C LEU A 184 -19.25 -2.65 1.02
N ASP A 185 -20.54 -2.41 0.86
CA ASP A 185 -21.23 -1.33 1.55
C ASP A 185 -20.62 0.06 1.25
N ILE A 186 -19.97 0.17 0.09
CA ILE A 186 -19.38 1.39 -0.47
C ILE A 186 -19.87 1.55 -1.92
N ALA A 187 -20.26 2.77 -2.28
CA ALA A 187 -20.62 3.15 -3.64
C ALA A 187 -19.54 2.74 -4.66
N CYS A 188 -19.96 2.01 -5.70
CA CYS A 188 -19.07 1.69 -6.82
C CYS A 188 -18.85 2.90 -7.73
N GLY A 189 -17.85 2.83 -8.64
CA GLY A 189 -17.60 3.90 -9.60
C GLY A 189 -18.81 4.25 -10.47
N HIS A 190 -19.69 3.28 -10.74
CA HIS A 190 -20.94 3.51 -11.46
C HIS A 190 -21.92 4.35 -10.64
N ALA A 191 -22.13 3.97 -9.38
CA ALA A 191 -22.99 4.71 -8.46
C ALA A 191 -22.52 6.15 -8.26
N ILE A 192 -21.21 6.36 -8.04
CA ILE A 192 -20.60 7.69 -7.89
C ILE A 192 -20.86 8.55 -9.12
N THR A 193 -20.70 7.98 -10.32
CA THR A 193 -20.93 8.70 -11.58
C THR A 193 -22.41 9.06 -11.75
N SER A 194 -23.32 8.13 -11.46
CA SER A 194 -24.76 8.37 -11.52
C SER A 194 -25.21 9.44 -10.53
N THR A 195 -24.71 9.41 -9.29
CA THR A 195 -25.02 10.43 -8.27
C THR A 195 -24.58 11.83 -8.69
N ARG A 196 -23.38 11.95 -9.28
CA ARG A 196 -22.89 13.23 -9.82
C ARG A 196 -23.77 13.76 -10.96
N HIS A 197 -24.39 12.87 -11.73
CA HIS A 197 -25.26 13.25 -12.83
C HIS A 197 -26.70 13.56 -12.39
N SER A 198 -27.20 12.86 -11.38
CA SER A 198 -28.56 13.07 -10.86
C SER A 198 -28.66 14.22 -9.85
N ASN A 199 -27.53 14.65 -9.27
CA ASN A 199 -27.46 15.71 -8.25
C ASN A 199 -28.41 15.49 -7.06
N MET A 200 -28.73 14.23 -6.78
CA MET A 200 -29.76 13.83 -5.81
C MET A 200 -29.21 13.50 -4.42
N HIS A 201 -27.93 13.14 -4.32
CA HIS A 201 -27.31 12.63 -3.09
C HIS A 201 -25.89 13.19 -2.95
N ASP A 202 -25.44 13.45 -1.71
CA ASP A 202 -24.02 13.67 -1.45
C ASP A 202 -23.29 12.31 -1.53
N LEU A 203 -22.06 12.31 -2.05
CA LEU A 203 -21.22 11.12 -2.12
C LEU A 203 -20.93 10.55 -0.72
N VAL A 204 -20.94 11.40 0.31
CA VAL A 204 -20.76 10.99 1.71
C VAL A 204 -21.90 10.08 2.17
N ASP A 205 -23.13 10.37 1.76
CA ASP A 205 -24.33 9.62 2.20
C ASP A 205 -24.42 8.22 1.57
N MET A 206 -23.63 7.98 0.51
CA MET A 206 -23.61 6.70 -0.21
C MET A 206 -22.70 5.64 0.43
N VAL A 207 -21.95 6.01 1.46
CA VAL A 207 -21.00 5.15 2.16
C VAL A 207 -21.62 4.75 3.49
N GLN A 208 -21.59 3.47 3.85
CA GLN A 208 -22.13 3.06 5.15
C GLN A 208 -21.38 3.72 6.31
N VAL A 209 -22.12 3.99 7.40
CA VAL A 209 -21.66 4.83 8.52
C VAL A 209 -20.36 4.33 9.16
N PHE A 210 -20.10 3.03 9.12
CA PHE A 210 -18.92 2.42 9.72
C PHE A 210 -17.61 2.78 9.00
N TYR A 211 -17.66 3.33 7.80
CA TYR A 211 -16.49 3.91 7.12
C TYR A 211 -16.32 5.41 7.37
N HIS A 212 -17.24 6.06 8.09
CA HIS A 212 -17.08 7.48 8.40
C HIS A 212 -15.90 7.66 9.33
N ALA A 213 -15.14 8.74 9.09
CA ALA A 213 -13.98 9.10 9.89
C ALA A 213 -14.30 9.18 11.39
N ASP A 214 -15.51 9.64 11.74
CA ASP A 214 -15.92 9.79 13.14
C ASP A 214 -16.22 8.44 13.81
N VAL A 215 -16.79 7.48 13.08
CA VAL A 215 -16.96 6.11 13.58
C VAL A 215 -15.62 5.41 13.71
N PHE A 216 -14.72 5.60 12.73
CA PHE A 216 -13.35 5.08 12.82
C PHE A 216 -12.64 5.63 14.07
N LYS A 217 -12.71 6.95 14.31
CA LYS A 217 -12.18 7.57 15.54
C LYS A 217 -12.78 6.95 16.80
N LEU A 218 -14.10 6.74 16.85
CA LEU A 218 -14.78 6.17 18.01
C LEU A 218 -14.33 4.73 18.31
N VAL A 219 -14.21 3.89 17.27
CA VAL A 219 -13.76 2.50 17.40
C VAL A 219 -12.37 2.43 18.03
N TYR A 220 -11.42 3.24 17.53
CA TYR A 220 -10.05 3.27 18.05
C TYR A 220 -9.88 4.20 19.27
N GLN A 221 -10.91 4.92 19.70
CA GLN A 221 -10.86 5.71 20.95
C GLN A 221 -10.93 4.82 22.19
N THR A 222 -11.62 3.67 22.09
CA THR A 222 -11.77 2.72 23.21
C THR A 222 -10.70 1.63 23.23
N GLN A 223 -10.03 1.39 22.10
CA GLN A 223 -8.90 0.48 22.02
C GLN A 223 -7.60 1.24 22.22
N THR A 224 -6.91 0.96 23.33
CA THR A 224 -5.56 1.44 23.53
C THR A 224 -4.64 0.75 22.54
N ILE A 225 -4.25 1.44 21.47
CA ILE A 225 -3.09 1.03 20.67
C ILE A 225 -1.90 1.17 21.63
N HIS A 226 -1.32 0.05 22.06
CA HIS A 226 -0.08 0.06 22.83
C HIS A 226 1.06 0.33 21.85
N PRO A 227 1.61 1.57 21.80
CA PRO A 227 2.76 1.81 20.95
C PRO A 227 3.88 0.88 21.41
N VAL A 228 4.58 0.30 20.45
CA VAL A 228 5.83 -0.39 20.77
C VAL A 228 6.75 0.64 21.40
N SER A 229 7.25 0.35 22.60
CA SER A 229 8.21 1.21 23.30
C SER A 229 9.40 1.54 22.40
N PRO A 230 10.11 2.65 22.62
CA PRO A 230 11.33 2.94 21.89
C PRO A 230 12.36 1.80 22.06
N PRO A 231 13.23 1.54 21.07
CA PRO A 231 14.21 0.45 21.13
C PRO A 231 15.13 0.47 22.36
N SER A 232 15.31 1.64 22.99
CA SER A 232 16.05 1.81 24.25
C SER A 232 15.42 1.10 25.45
N GLU A 233 14.14 0.77 25.38
CA GLU A 233 13.36 0.12 26.45
C GLU A 233 13.13 -1.38 26.19
N TRP A 234 13.66 -1.93 25.09
CA TRP A 234 13.46 -3.35 24.79
C TRP A 234 14.44 -4.21 25.58
N GLU A 235 13.92 -5.22 26.27
CA GLU A 235 14.74 -6.31 26.80
C GLU A 235 15.18 -7.21 25.64
N ILE A 236 16.42 -7.02 25.19
CA ILE A 236 17.02 -7.86 24.16
C ILE A 236 17.58 -9.12 24.86
N PRO A 237 17.11 -10.35 24.51
CA PRO A 237 17.67 -11.56 25.07
C PRO A 237 19.15 -11.68 24.70
N ASP A 238 19.99 -12.07 25.66
CA ASP A 238 21.42 -12.30 25.41
C ASP A 238 21.63 -13.36 24.31
N PRO A 239 22.68 -13.20 23.47
CA PRO A 239 22.93 -14.01 22.27
C PRO A 239 23.23 -15.49 22.55
#